data_AF-A4CB09-F1
#
_entry.id   AF-A4CB09-F1
#
_cell.length_a   1.000
_cell.length_b   1.000
_cell.length_c   1.000
_cell.angle_alpha   90.00
_cell.angle_beta   90.00
_cell.angle_gamma   90.00
#
_symmetry.space_group_name_H-M   'P 1'
#
loop_
_entity.id
_entity.type
_entity.pdbx_description
1 polymer ?
#
loop_
_entity_poly.entity_id
_entity_poly.type
_entity_poly.pdbx_seq_one_letter_code
_entity_poly.pdbx_strand_id
1 'polypeptide(L)'
;MQQDTEITSNFITSTVSLKQFIIHGFLLHALFILLTLILHVATFPFFQQLTDSLVTSTHIAGLVGFGFQMLTVVAVLFGMTFIYASVKRFKTIPVFFFTVYPPILLLFSATRVVSSSLVFLLAWLAVVVVMTLHYQRFKQQEFDHI
;
A
#
# COMPACT_ATOMS: atom_id res chain seq x y z
N MET A 1 23.37 -14.72 -12.22
CA MET A 1 23.86 -13.58 -11.41
C MET A 1 23.91 -12.26 -12.19
N GLN A 2 24.60 -12.14 -13.33
CA GLN A 2 24.56 -10.89 -14.12
C GLN A 2 23.16 -10.56 -14.67
N GLN A 3 22.45 -11.55 -15.23
CA GLN A 3 21.09 -11.37 -15.79
C GLN A 3 20.06 -10.94 -14.72
N ASP A 4 20.13 -11.49 -13.50
CA ASP A 4 19.22 -11.08 -12.41
C ASP A 4 19.47 -9.64 -11.93
N THR A 5 20.73 -9.18 -11.99
CA THR A 5 21.11 -7.82 -11.60
C THR A 5 20.59 -6.81 -12.62
N GLU A 6 20.61 -7.17 -13.90
CA GLU A 6 20.11 -6.37 -15.01
C GLU A 6 18.57 -6.25 -14.98
N ILE A 7 17.87 -7.36 -14.74
CA ILE A 7 16.41 -7.40 -14.55
C ILE A 7 15.99 -6.52 -13.36
N THR A 8 16.73 -6.56 -12.25
CA THR A 8 16.44 -5.73 -11.08
C THR A 8 16.62 -4.24 -11.37
N SER A 9 17.68 -3.88 -12.11
CA SER A 9 17.91 -2.50 -12.55
C SER A 9 16.78 -2.00 -13.46
N ASN A 10 16.38 -2.81 -14.45
CA ASN A 10 15.29 -2.49 -15.37
C ASN A 10 13.95 -2.33 -14.65
N PHE A 11 13.69 -3.15 -13.63
CA PHE A 11 12.48 -3.06 -12.82
C PHE A 11 12.37 -1.76 -12.03
N ILE A 12 13.46 -1.28 -11.42
CA ILE A 12 13.46 -0.04 -10.62
C ILE A 12 13.11 1.17 -11.50
N THR A 13 13.60 1.18 -12.74
CA THR A 13 13.30 2.22 -13.73
C THR A 13 12.02 1.96 -14.52
N SER A 14 11.35 0.83 -14.27
CA SER A 14 10.15 0.45 -14.99
C SER A 14 9.03 1.45 -14.75
N THR A 15 8.25 1.69 -15.80
CA THR A 15 7.08 2.56 -15.74
C THR A 15 5.84 1.75 -16.07
N VAL A 16 4.80 1.95 -15.28
CA VAL A 16 3.50 1.29 -15.49
C VAL A 16 2.54 2.26 -16.14
N SER A 17 1.60 1.73 -16.93
CA SER A 17 0.52 2.56 -17.47
C SER A 17 -0.29 3.22 -16.35
N LEU A 18 -0.84 4.41 -16.60
CA LEU A 18 -1.66 5.13 -15.61
C LEU A 18 -2.81 4.27 -15.04
N LYS A 19 -3.45 3.46 -15.88
CA LYS A 19 -4.51 2.54 -15.45
C LYS A 19 -3.98 1.50 -14.46
N GLN A 20 -2.85 0.88 -14.77
CA GLN A 20 -2.21 -0.07 -13.85
C GLN A 20 -1.78 0.63 -12.57
N PHE A 21 -1.21 1.83 -12.63
CA PHE A 21 -0.81 2.59 -11.45
C PHE A 21 -1.99 2.78 -10.47
N ILE A 22 -3.16 3.20 -10.98
CA ILE A 22 -4.38 3.38 -10.19
C ILE A 22 -4.84 2.04 -9.58
N ILE A 23 -4.83 0.96 -10.37
CA ILE A 23 -5.24 -0.37 -9.89
C ILE A 23 -4.32 -0.85 -8.75
N HIS A 24 -3.00 -0.76 -8.93
CA HIS A 24 -2.03 -1.14 -7.89
C HIS A 24 -2.17 -0.24 -6.65
N GLY A 25 -2.50 1.04 -6.86
CA GLY A 25 -2.82 1.98 -5.80
C GLY A 25 -4.02 1.57 -4.94
N PHE A 26 -5.14 1.21 -5.57
CA PHE A 26 -6.30 0.68 -4.84
C PHE A 26 -6.01 -0.69 -4.21
N LEU A 27 -5.22 -1.54 -4.88
CA LEU A 27 -4.80 -2.83 -4.36
C LEU A 27 -3.96 -2.66 -3.08
N LEU A 28 -3.01 -1.71 -3.06
CA LEU A 28 -2.23 -1.36 -1.87
C LEU A 28 -3.13 -1.00 -0.70
N HIS A 29 -4.15 -0.18 -0.96
CA HIS A 29 -5.07 0.27 0.07
C HIS A 29 -6.00 -0.86 0.56
N ALA A 30 -6.52 -1.68 -0.35
CA ALA A 30 -7.29 -2.86 0.01
C ALA A 30 -6.46 -3.85 0.84
N LEU A 31 -5.20 -4.06 0.49
CA LEU A 31 -4.29 -4.93 1.22
C LEU A 31 -3.97 -4.36 2.61
N PHE A 32 -3.79 -3.04 2.75
CA PHE A 32 -3.66 -2.39 4.05
C PHE A 32 -4.87 -2.65 4.95
N ILE A 33 -6.09 -2.50 4.42
CA ILE A 33 -7.33 -2.78 5.19
C ILE A 33 -7.38 -4.27 5.58
N LEU A 34 -7.08 -5.17 4.64
CA LEU A 34 -7.09 -6.61 4.90
C LEU A 34 -6.08 -7.00 5.98
N LEU A 35 -4.84 -6.50 5.90
CA LEU A 35 -3.81 -6.75 6.91
C LEU A 35 -4.21 -6.21 8.28
N THR A 36 -4.85 -5.04 8.31
CA THR A 36 -5.41 -4.47 9.54
C THR A 36 -6.50 -5.37 10.13
N LEU A 37 -7.38 -5.92 9.29
CA LEU A 37 -8.44 -6.83 9.72
C LEU A 37 -7.88 -8.16 10.23
N ILE A 38 -6.87 -8.72 9.55
CA ILE A 38 -6.18 -9.94 9.99
C ILE A 38 -5.51 -9.70 11.35
N LEU A 39 -4.81 -8.57 11.51
CA LEU A 39 -4.19 -8.19 12.78
C LEU A 39 -5.26 -8.08 13.87
N HIS A 40 -6.41 -7.46 13.57
CA HIS A 40 -7.54 -7.38 14.49
C HIS A 40 -8.00 -8.77 14.94
N VAL A 41 -8.33 -9.67 14.01
CA VAL A 41 -8.81 -11.02 14.33
C VAL A 41 -7.76 -11.84 15.10
N ALA A 42 -6.49 -11.78 14.69
CA ALA A 42 -5.42 -12.58 15.28
C ALA A 42 -5.05 -12.12 16.70
N THR A 43 -5.11 -10.81 16.98
CA THR A 43 -4.70 -10.25 18.26
C THR A 43 -5.84 -10.15 19.27
N PHE A 44 -7.09 -10.10 18.81
CA PHE A 44 -8.29 -10.02 19.65
C PHE A 44 -8.37 -11.07 20.77
N PRO A 45 -8.20 -12.38 20.53
CA PRO A 45 -8.30 -13.38 21.60
C PRO A 45 -7.17 -13.29 22.63
N PHE A 46 -5.97 -12.87 22.21
CA PHE A 46 -4.81 -12.72 23.10
C PHE A 46 -4.94 -11.50 24.02
N PHE A 47 -5.42 -10.37 23.50
CA PHE A 47 -5.59 -9.14 24.29
C PHE A 47 -6.82 -9.17 25.19
N GLN A 48 -7.89 -9.88 24.82
CA GLN A 48 -9.04 -10.12 25.70
C GLN A 48 -8.65 -10.84 27.00
N GLN A 49 -7.60 -11.67 26.97
CA GLN A 49 -7.12 -12.39 28.14
C GLN A 49 -6.17 -11.57 29.03
N LEU A 50 -5.55 -10.52 28.49
CA LEU A 50 -4.42 -9.80 29.13
C LEU A 50 -4.80 -8.42 29.70
N THR A 51 -5.82 -7.79 29.15
CA THR A 51 -6.31 -6.47 29.55
C THR A 51 -7.81 -6.58 29.65
N ASP A 52 -8.42 -6.21 30.78
CA ASP A 52 -9.88 -6.15 30.95
C ASP A 52 -10.52 -5.28 29.85
N SER A 53 -10.79 -5.90 28.71
CA SER A 53 -11.72 -5.61 27.60
C SER A 53 -11.68 -4.22 26.89
N LEU A 54 -11.37 -3.12 27.57
CA LEU A 54 -11.76 -1.77 27.13
C LEU A 54 -10.63 -0.93 26.51
N VAL A 55 -9.38 -1.08 26.94
CA VAL A 55 -8.30 -0.17 26.54
C VAL A 55 -7.67 -0.54 25.18
N THR A 56 -7.71 -1.81 24.79
CA THR A 56 -7.09 -2.33 23.56
C THR A 56 -8.06 -2.43 22.37
N SER A 57 -9.36 -2.61 22.61
CA SER A 57 -10.36 -2.66 21.54
C SER A 57 -10.50 -1.33 20.80
N THR A 58 -10.32 -0.19 21.50
CA THR A 58 -10.43 1.16 20.94
C THR A 58 -9.28 1.51 19.99
N HIS A 59 -8.05 1.12 20.30
CA HIS A 59 -6.89 1.39 19.44
C HIS A 59 -6.90 0.58 18.14
N ILE A 60 -7.35 -0.68 18.17
CA ILE A 60 -7.36 -1.56 16.99
C ILE A 60 -8.63 -1.33 16.14
N ALA A 61 -9.79 -1.10 16.75
CA ALA A 61 -10.99 -0.66 16.02
C ALA A 61 -10.78 0.70 15.34
N GLY A 62 -10.02 1.60 15.99
CA GLY A 62 -9.58 2.87 15.41
C GLY A 62 -8.72 2.70 14.16
N LEU A 63 -7.90 1.64 14.07
CA LEU A 63 -7.05 1.34 12.92
C LEU A 63 -7.85 0.85 11.70
N VAL A 64 -8.85 -0.01 11.92
CA VAL A 64 -9.78 -0.44 10.85
C VAL A 64 -10.60 0.75 10.35
N GLY A 65 -11.15 1.55 11.27
CA GLY A 65 -11.89 2.77 10.94
C GLY A 65 -11.04 3.77 10.16
N PHE A 66 -9.77 3.92 10.53
CA PHE A 66 -8.80 4.72 9.79
C PHE A 66 -8.61 4.23 8.35
N GLY A 67 -8.48 2.92 8.14
CA GLY A 67 -8.39 2.33 6.80
C GLY A 67 -9.57 2.75 5.91
N PHE A 68 -10.80 2.60 6.39
CA PHE A 68 -11.99 3.01 5.64
C PHE A 68 -12.08 4.53 5.44
N GLN A 69 -11.71 5.34 6.44
CA GLN A 69 -11.72 6.80 6.33
C GLN A 69 -10.69 7.30 5.29
N MET A 70 -9.58 6.58 5.12
CA MET A 70 -8.56 6.90 4.12
C MET A 70 -8.97 6.50 2.70
N LEU A 71 -10.02 5.69 2.50
CA LEU A 71 -10.51 5.31 1.18
C LEU A 71 -10.83 6.53 0.32
N THR A 72 -11.52 7.54 0.88
CA THR A 72 -11.86 8.77 0.17
C THR A 72 -10.61 9.58 -0.18
N VAL A 73 -9.66 9.68 0.76
CA VAL A 73 -8.39 10.40 0.54
C VAL A 73 -7.61 9.74 -0.60
N VAL A 74 -7.50 8.41 -0.57
CA VAL A 74 -6.82 7.61 -1.58
C VAL A 74 -7.51 7.74 -2.95
N ALA A 75 -8.84 7.70 -2.99
CA ALA A 75 -9.60 7.90 -4.23
C ALA A 75 -9.38 9.30 -4.83
N VAL A 76 -9.39 10.35 -4.00
CA VAL A 76 -9.11 11.73 -4.44
C VAL A 76 -7.68 11.86 -4.94
N LEU A 77 -6.70 11.30 -4.25
CA LEU A 77 -5.29 11.34 -4.67
C LEU A 77 -5.09 10.67 -6.04
N PHE A 78 -5.70 9.51 -6.28
CA PHE A 78 -5.63 8.85 -7.58
C PHE A 78 -6.40 9.61 -8.66
N GLY A 79 -7.54 10.21 -8.34
CA GLY A 79 -8.27 11.09 -9.25
C GLY A 79 -7.43 12.30 -9.67
N MET A 80 -6.78 12.97 -8.72
CA MET A 80 -5.87 14.08 -8.99
C MET A 80 -4.67 13.66 -9.82
N THR A 81 -4.09 12.50 -9.51
CA THR A 81 -2.97 11.93 -10.28
C THR A 81 -3.40 11.63 -11.72
N PHE A 82 -4.61 11.11 -11.91
CA PHE A 82 -5.18 10.85 -13.24
C PHE A 82 -5.38 12.13 -14.05
N ILE A 83 -5.97 13.17 -13.45
CA ILE A 83 -6.17 14.47 -14.09
C ILE A 83 -4.81 15.08 -14.45
N TYR A 84 -3.86 15.09 -13.50
CA TYR A 84 -2.53 15.63 -13.71
C TYR A 84 -1.78 14.92 -14.85
N ALA A 85 -1.80 13.58 -14.85
CA ALA A 85 -1.20 12.78 -15.92
C ALA A 85 -1.87 13.04 -17.27
N SER A 86 -3.19 13.22 -17.31
CA SER A 86 -3.93 13.55 -18.53
C SER A 86 -3.55 14.93 -19.07
N VAL A 87 -3.45 15.95 -18.21
CA VAL A 87 -3.05 17.32 -18.60
C VAL A 87 -1.62 17.36 -19.10
N LYS A 88 -0.69 16.71 -18.39
CA LYS A 88 0.73 16.65 -18.77
C LYS A 88 1.04 15.60 -19.83
N ARG A 89 0.04 14.84 -20.28
CA ARG A 89 0.16 13.74 -21.26
C ARG A 89 1.14 12.63 -20.84
N PHE A 90 1.33 12.43 -19.53
CA PHE A 90 2.08 11.30 -19.01
C PHE A 90 1.23 10.04 -19.18
N LYS A 91 1.72 9.09 -19.99
CA LYS A 91 1.05 7.80 -20.22
C LYS A 91 1.49 6.73 -19.23
N THR A 92 2.68 6.90 -18.65
CA THR A 92 3.28 5.96 -17.72
C THR A 92 3.81 6.68 -16.48
N ILE A 93 3.78 5.98 -15.35
CA ILE A 93 4.24 6.48 -14.05
C ILE A 93 5.31 5.49 -13.53
N PRO A 94 6.44 5.99 -13.00
CA PRO A 94 7.46 5.13 -12.42
C PRO A 94 6.91 4.32 -11.24
N VAL A 95 7.31 3.05 -11.14
CA VAL A 95 6.83 2.12 -10.11
C VAL A 95 7.19 2.62 -8.71
N PHE A 96 8.34 3.28 -8.53
CA PHE A 96 8.77 3.78 -7.22
C PHE A 96 7.76 4.74 -6.54
N PHE A 97 6.82 5.35 -7.28
CA PHE A 97 5.78 6.21 -6.70
C PHE A 97 4.89 5.47 -5.68
N PHE A 98 4.81 4.14 -5.71
CA PHE A 98 4.10 3.39 -4.66
C PHE A 98 4.74 3.55 -3.27
N THR A 99 6.03 3.88 -3.19
CA THR A 99 6.73 4.15 -1.91
C THR A 99 6.27 5.42 -1.22
N VAL A 100 5.53 6.30 -1.91
CA VAL A 100 4.93 7.51 -1.34
C VAL A 100 3.68 7.18 -0.50
N TYR A 101 3.11 5.98 -0.65
CA TYR A 101 1.90 5.59 0.06
C TYR A 101 2.06 5.51 1.59
N PRO A 102 3.09 4.83 2.17
CA PRO A 102 3.31 4.81 3.62
C PRO A 102 3.46 6.20 4.28
N PRO A 103 4.27 7.15 3.76
CA PRO A 103 4.36 8.48 4.38
C PRO A 103 3.05 9.27 4.30
N ILE A 104 2.24 9.12 3.24
CA ILE A 104 0.90 9.73 3.18
C ILE A 104 0.04 9.20 4.32
N LEU A 105 -0.06 7.87 4.47
CA LEU A 105 -0.85 7.29 5.56
C LEU A 105 -0.32 7.68 6.94
N LEU A 106 1.00 7.76 7.12
CA LEU A 106 1.61 8.21 8.38
C LEU A 106 1.18 9.64 8.73
N LEU A 107 1.22 10.57 7.78
CA LEU A 107 0.80 11.97 7.98
C LEU A 107 -0.66 12.04 8.44
N PHE A 108 -1.55 11.27 7.80
CA PHE A 108 -2.94 11.23 8.20
C PHE A 108 -3.16 10.49 9.53
N SER A 109 -2.33 9.49 9.84
CA SER A 109 -2.39 8.80 11.12
C SER A 109 -2.07 9.73 12.29
N ALA A 110 -1.16 10.69 12.14
CA ALA A 110 -0.82 11.65 13.20
C ALA A 110 -2.00 12.56 13.59
N THR A 111 -2.99 12.72 12.70
CA THR A 111 -4.18 13.55 12.94
C THR A 111 -5.35 12.77 13.53
N ARG A 112 -5.22 11.44 13.68
CA ARG A 112 -6.26 10.56 14.23
C ARG A 112 -5.66 9.75 15.37
N VAL A 113 -6.43 9.39 16.39
CA VAL A 113 -5.93 8.70 17.60
C VAL A 113 -5.62 7.23 17.29
N VAL A 114 -4.67 6.98 16.39
CA VAL A 114 -4.30 5.69 15.81
C VAL A 114 -2.79 5.56 15.89
N SER A 115 -2.31 4.35 16.20
CA SER A 115 -0.87 4.11 16.32
C SER A 115 -0.15 4.30 14.98
N SER A 116 0.62 5.39 14.86
CA SER A 116 1.39 5.70 13.65
C SER A 116 2.43 4.63 13.31
N SER A 117 3.01 3.97 14.32
CA SER A 117 3.96 2.87 14.10
C SER A 117 3.29 1.66 13.44
N LEU A 118 2.08 1.28 13.87
CA LEU A 118 1.31 0.21 13.25
C LEU A 118 0.86 0.58 11.83
N VAL A 119 0.38 1.81 11.63
CA VAL A 119 0.02 2.29 10.28
C VAL A 119 1.22 2.22 9.34
N PHE A 120 2.39 2.67 9.78
CA PHE A 120 3.61 2.65 8.99
C PHE A 120 4.03 1.23 8.62
N LEU A 121 4.07 0.31 9.60
CA LEU A 121 4.44 -1.08 9.38
C LEU A 121 3.50 -1.79 8.40
N LEU A 122 2.19 -1.65 8.59
CA LEU A 122 1.19 -2.27 7.71
C LEU A 122 1.20 -1.67 6.31
N ALA A 123 1.38 -0.35 6.19
CA ALA A 123 1.49 0.31 4.89
C ALA A 123 2.75 -0.13 4.13
N TRP A 124 3.88 -0.26 4.81
CA TRP A 124 5.11 -0.78 4.21
C TRP A 124 4.98 -2.24 3.80
N LEU A 125 4.37 -3.07 4.64
CA LEU A 125 4.10 -4.46 4.31
C LEU A 125 3.26 -4.56 3.04
N ALA A 126 2.25 -3.69 2.90
CA ALA A 126 1.45 -3.62 1.70
C ALA A 126 2.26 -3.24 0.45
N VAL A 127 3.15 -2.24 0.56
CA VAL A 127 4.07 -1.87 -0.52
C VAL A 127 4.96 -3.03 -0.91
N VAL A 128 5.58 -3.70 0.04
CA VAL A 128 6.47 -4.84 -0.22
C VAL A 128 5.73 -5.96 -0.95
N VAL A 129 4.53 -6.31 -0.50
CA VAL A 129 3.72 -7.37 -1.14
C VAL A 129 3.38 -6.98 -2.59
N VAL A 130 2.84 -5.78 -2.82
CA VAL A 130 2.46 -5.35 -4.16
C VAL A 130 3.67 -5.22 -5.08
N MET A 131 4.80 -4.68 -4.60
CA MET A 131 6.04 -4.60 -5.36
C MET A 131 6.59 -5.98 -5.71
N THR A 132 6.53 -6.93 -4.79
CA THR A 132 7.01 -8.30 -5.02
C THR A 132 6.15 -8.99 -6.07
N LEU A 133 4.82 -8.89 -5.98
CA LEU A 133 3.91 -9.44 -6.99
C LEU A 133 4.13 -8.78 -8.35
N HIS A 134 4.35 -7.46 -8.36
CA HIS A 134 4.64 -6.71 -9.58
C HIS A 134 5.98 -7.14 -10.20
N TYR A 135 7.02 -7.32 -9.39
CA TYR A 135 8.33 -7.81 -9.81
C TYR A 135 8.26 -9.21 -10.40
N GLN A 136 7.54 -10.14 -9.75
CA GLN A 136 7.36 -11.49 -10.27
C GLN A 136 6.68 -11.50 -11.63
N ARG A 137 5.64 -10.66 -11.80
CA ARG A 137 4.95 -10.51 -13.09
C ARG A 137 5.86 -9.89 -14.15
N PHE A 138 6.62 -8.85 -13.79
CA PHE A 138 7.58 -8.21 -14.70
C PHE A 138 8.64 -9.22 -15.17
N LYS A 139 9.19 -9.98 -14.22
CA LYS A 139 10.15 -11.06 -14.49
C LYS A 139 9.55 -12.07 -15.49
N GLN A 140 8.36 -12.59 -15.25
CA GLN A 140 7.69 -13.53 -16.17
C GLN A 140 7.51 -12.96 -17.58
N GLN A 141 7.09 -11.70 -17.70
CA GLN A 141 6.91 -11.05 -18.99
C GLN A 141 8.23 -10.87 -19.77
N GLU A 142 9.34 -10.65 -19.06
CA GLU A 142 10.66 -10.51 -19.67
C GLU A 142 11.22 -11.87 -20.11
N PHE A 143 10.88 -12.97 -19.42
CA PHE A 143 11.23 -14.34 -19.84
C PHE A 143 10.37 -14.86 -21.00
N ASP A 144 9.09 -14.50 -21.08
CA ASP A 144 8.20 -14.92 -22.17
C ASP A 144 8.49 -14.19 -23.51
N HIS A 145 9.23 -13.07 -23.45
CA HIS A 145 9.62 -12.28 -24.62
C HIS A 145 11.00 -12.66 -25.21
N ILE A 146 11.69 -13.63 -24.60
CA ILE A 146 12.96 -14.23 -25.07
C ILE A 146 12.66 -15.58 -25.72
#